data_AF-A0A1Q3V674-F1
#
_entry.id   AF-A0A1Q3V674-F1
#
_cell.length_a   1.000
_cell.length_b   1.000
_cell.length_c   1.000
_cell.angle_alpha   90.00
_cell.angle_beta   90.00
_cell.angle_gamma   90.00
#
_symmetry.space_group_name_H-M   'P 1'
#
loop_
_entity.id
_entity.type
_entity.pdbx_description
1 polymer ?
#
loop_
_entity_poly.entity_id
_entity_poly.type
_entity_poly.pdbx_seq_one_letter_code
_entity_poly.pdbx_strand_id
1 'polypeptide(L)'
;MSDLPQRITIHEEGPREGFQIEPGPIATPDKVRFCEALADTGLTEVQCVSFVDPRRVPGMADAVEVAHAIRQKPGVHYTAIALNLKGYERAVQTPLHITGGLQMSASNTFSIHNTNKDNAETLAEQRRQLAFFRERGIPVDSAIIMTAFGCNFEGAIAPETVRDCVASLLALADEFGITLERVRLADTVGWASPLQVQRVVGTVRERWPDLPLSLHLHDTRGTGLANALTALQMGITDFDSSCAGLGGCPFAGHKGAAGNICTEDLVFMAHEMGIETGIDLDALIECARMIEAIVGHPLPGKIMHGGSLTKYRQPALAGAAA
;
A
#
# COMPACT_ATOMS: atom_id res chain seq x y z
N MET A 1 -27.91 -10.72 6.07
CA MET A 1 -26.97 -10.88 4.95
C MET A 1 -26.23 -9.57 4.87
N SER A 2 -24.97 -9.52 5.27
CA SER A 2 -24.21 -8.27 5.24
C SER A 2 -23.83 -7.96 3.80
N ASP A 3 -24.02 -6.71 3.35
CA ASP A 3 -23.54 -6.19 2.06
C ASP A 3 -21.99 -6.07 2.00
N LEU A 4 -21.29 -6.82 2.84
CA LEU A 4 -19.84 -6.87 2.93
C LEU A 4 -19.29 -7.93 1.98
N PRO A 5 -18.09 -7.71 1.41
CA PRO A 5 -17.46 -8.71 0.56
C PRO A 5 -17.11 -9.98 1.35
N GLN A 6 -17.14 -11.13 0.67
CA GLN A 6 -16.75 -12.41 1.28
C GLN A 6 -15.24 -12.53 1.48
N ARG A 7 -14.46 -11.87 0.62
CA ARG A 7 -13.00 -11.91 0.61
C ARG A 7 -12.44 -10.55 0.23
N ILE A 8 -11.28 -10.22 0.79
CA ILE A 8 -10.46 -9.09 0.36
C ILE A 8 -9.03 -9.52 0.03
N THR A 9 -8.38 -8.70 -0.78
CA THR A 9 -6.95 -8.76 -1.10
C THR A 9 -6.25 -7.62 -0.37
N ILE A 10 -5.12 -7.93 0.25
CA ILE A 10 -4.29 -6.97 0.98
C ILE A 10 -2.89 -6.98 0.38
N HIS A 11 -2.40 -5.81 0.03
CA HIS A 11 -1.07 -5.57 -0.53
C HIS A 11 -0.17 -5.03 0.57
N GLU A 12 0.89 -5.77 0.87
CA GLU A 12 1.82 -5.43 1.95
C GLU A 12 2.92 -4.51 1.44
N GLU A 13 2.85 -3.24 1.86
CA GLU A 13 3.75 -2.17 1.45
C GLU A 13 4.86 -1.90 2.47
N GLY A 14 4.81 -2.52 3.65
CA GLY A 14 5.64 -2.19 4.80
C GLY A 14 7.14 -2.23 4.54
N PRO A 15 7.71 -3.24 3.87
CA PRO A 15 9.13 -3.22 3.54
C PRO A 15 9.52 -1.99 2.72
N ARG A 16 8.81 -1.69 1.62
CA ARG A 16 9.12 -0.51 0.80
C ARG A 16 8.86 0.80 1.52
N GLU A 17 7.64 1.01 2.00
CA GLU A 17 7.23 2.25 2.67
C GLU A 17 8.08 2.54 3.91
N GLY A 18 8.28 1.50 4.72
CA GLY A 18 9.00 1.55 5.97
C GLY A 18 10.48 1.82 5.82
N PHE A 19 11.20 0.94 5.12
CA PHE A 19 12.66 1.08 5.01
C PHE A 19 13.08 2.43 4.42
N GLN A 20 12.20 3.11 3.67
CA GLN A 20 12.44 4.44 3.13
C GLN A 20 12.43 5.56 4.19
N ILE A 21 11.57 5.48 5.21
CA ILE A 21 11.37 6.56 6.19
C ILE A 21 12.06 6.31 7.53
N GLU A 22 12.41 5.05 7.81
CA GLU A 22 13.07 4.68 9.06
C GLU A 22 14.39 5.48 9.25
N PRO A 23 14.60 6.10 10.43
CA PRO A 23 15.72 7.01 10.64
C PRO A 23 17.06 6.27 10.77
N GLY A 24 17.01 5.00 11.19
CA GLY A 24 18.18 4.15 11.38
C GLY A 24 18.48 3.29 10.15
N PRO A 25 19.74 2.90 9.93
CA PRO A 25 20.06 1.92 8.91
C PRO A 25 19.46 0.57 9.28
N ILE A 26 18.67 -0.01 8.38
CA ILE A 26 18.22 -1.40 8.47
C ILE A 26 19.19 -2.25 7.65
N ALA A 27 19.78 -3.27 8.26
CA ALA A 27 20.73 -4.14 7.57
C ALA A 27 20.02 -4.96 6.48
N THR A 28 20.68 -5.16 5.34
CA THR A 28 20.16 -5.97 4.22
C THR A 28 19.64 -7.35 4.66
N PRO A 29 20.32 -8.12 5.54
CA PRO A 29 19.80 -9.41 5.99
C PRO A 29 18.49 -9.29 6.78
N ASP A 30 18.28 -8.22 7.53
CA ASP A 30 17.03 -7.98 8.27
C ASP A 30 15.88 -7.62 7.33
N LYS A 31 16.16 -6.82 6.28
CA LYS A 31 15.18 -6.53 5.21
C LYS A 31 14.72 -7.80 4.52
N VAL A 32 15.69 -8.64 4.12
CA VAL A 32 15.44 -9.93 3.47
C VAL A 32 14.62 -10.84 4.39
N ARG A 33 15.05 -10.99 5.65
CA ARG A 33 14.35 -11.80 6.65
C ARG A 33 12.90 -11.37 6.82
N PHE A 34 12.65 -10.06 6.86
CA PHE A 34 11.30 -9.52 7.02
C PHE A 34 10.43 -9.80 5.79
N CYS A 35 10.91 -9.55 4.57
CA CYS A 35 10.18 -9.88 3.34
C CYS A 35 9.84 -11.37 3.23
N GLU A 36 10.79 -12.26 3.56
CA GLU A 36 10.58 -13.71 3.56
C GLU A 36 9.54 -14.13 4.61
N ALA A 37 9.61 -13.57 5.82
CA ALA A 37 8.66 -13.87 6.90
C ALA A 37 7.23 -13.44 6.52
N LEU A 38 7.06 -12.27 5.90
CA LEU A 38 5.76 -11.80 5.42
C LEU A 38 5.14 -12.78 4.41
N ALA A 39 5.93 -13.35 3.51
CA ALA A 39 5.45 -14.35 2.55
C ALA A 39 5.02 -15.69 3.21
N ASP A 40 5.40 -15.94 4.45
CA ASP A 40 4.94 -17.09 5.23
C ASP A 40 3.59 -16.87 5.90
N THR A 41 3.07 -15.65 5.89
CA THR A 41 1.75 -15.32 6.46
C THR A 41 0.58 -15.67 5.55
N GLY A 42 0.81 -15.99 4.27
CA GLY A 42 -0.26 -16.17 3.27
C GLY A 42 -0.53 -14.93 2.41
N LEU A 43 0.19 -13.83 2.65
CA LEU A 43 0.27 -12.71 1.70
C LEU A 43 0.72 -13.22 0.31
N THR A 44 0.01 -12.80 -0.73
CA THR A 44 0.33 -13.14 -2.12
C THR A 44 1.18 -12.09 -2.82
N GLU A 45 1.32 -10.91 -2.23
CA GLU A 45 2.16 -9.82 -2.73
C GLU A 45 2.85 -9.11 -1.57
N VAL A 46 4.17 -8.90 -1.69
CA VAL A 46 4.99 -8.17 -0.72
C VAL A 46 5.86 -7.17 -1.49
N GLN A 47 5.64 -5.87 -1.27
CA GLN A 47 6.42 -4.84 -1.91
C GLN A 47 7.71 -4.58 -1.15
N CYS A 48 8.81 -5.08 -1.71
CA CYS A 48 10.06 -5.28 -0.99
C CYS A 48 10.93 -4.02 -0.93
N VAL A 49 11.08 -3.33 -2.06
CA VAL A 49 12.07 -2.25 -2.23
C VAL A 49 11.60 -1.21 -3.24
N SER A 50 12.33 -0.09 -3.31
CA SER A 50 12.14 0.95 -4.31
C SER A 50 13.45 1.27 -5.03
N PHE A 51 13.44 1.27 -6.37
CA PHE A 51 14.59 1.61 -7.20
C PHE A 51 14.70 3.13 -7.41
N VAL A 52 14.85 3.86 -6.31
CA VAL A 52 14.98 5.33 -6.27
C VAL A 52 16.44 5.78 -6.20
N ASP A 53 16.67 7.10 -6.22
CA ASP A 53 18.00 7.68 -6.02
C ASP A 53 18.43 7.50 -4.56
N PRO A 54 19.49 6.71 -4.28
CA PRO A 54 19.91 6.40 -2.91
C PRO A 54 20.42 7.62 -2.15
N ARG A 55 20.76 8.72 -2.84
CA ARG A 55 21.13 9.98 -2.18
C ARG A 55 19.92 10.70 -1.60
N ARG A 56 18.74 10.49 -2.19
CA ARG A 56 17.46 11.04 -1.72
C ARG A 56 16.77 10.11 -0.73
N VAL A 57 16.94 8.80 -0.92
CA VAL A 57 16.35 7.76 -0.06
C VAL A 57 17.44 6.76 0.34
N PRO A 58 18.25 7.07 1.36
CA PRO A 58 19.36 6.20 1.79
C PRO A 58 18.92 4.81 2.23
N GLY A 59 17.72 4.68 2.79
CA GLY A 59 17.14 3.40 3.20
C GLY A 59 16.88 2.41 2.06
N MET A 60 16.97 2.86 0.79
CA MET A 60 16.83 2.04 -0.42
C MET A 60 18.15 1.86 -1.18
N ALA A 61 19.29 2.20 -0.57
CA ALA A 61 20.58 2.12 -1.23
C ALA A 61 20.97 0.69 -1.65
N ASP A 62 20.55 -0.29 -0.87
CA ASP A 62 20.81 -1.73 -1.04
C ASP A 62 19.66 -2.48 -1.74
N ALA A 63 18.80 -1.77 -2.49
CA ALA A 63 17.61 -2.37 -3.11
C ALA A 63 17.94 -3.56 -4.05
N VAL A 64 19.07 -3.51 -4.76
CA VAL A 64 19.50 -4.59 -5.67
C VAL A 64 19.95 -5.80 -4.86
N GLU A 65 20.72 -5.58 -3.80
CA GLU A 65 21.24 -6.61 -2.90
C GLU A 65 20.08 -7.33 -2.20
N VAL A 66 19.10 -6.59 -1.67
CA VAL A 66 17.87 -7.17 -1.09
C VAL A 66 17.13 -8.01 -2.14
N ALA A 67 16.90 -7.45 -3.34
CA ALA A 67 16.17 -8.11 -4.40
C ALA A 67 16.77 -9.47 -4.81
N HIS A 68 18.10 -9.57 -4.85
CA HIS A 68 18.80 -10.82 -5.19
C HIS A 68 18.92 -11.78 -4.00
N ALA A 69 18.88 -11.28 -2.76
CA ALA A 69 19.05 -12.11 -1.57
C ALA A 69 17.75 -12.79 -1.09
N ILE A 70 16.58 -12.24 -1.45
CA ILE A 70 15.28 -12.84 -1.12
C ILE A 70 15.12 -14.21 -1.79
N ARG A 71 14.87 -15.24 -0.98
CA ARG A 71 14.41 -16.55 -1.46
C ARG A 71 12.91 -16.50 -1.72
N GLN A 72 12.54 -16.37 -2.98
CA GLN A 72 11.13 -16.23 -3.35
C GLN A 72 10.35 -17.53 -3.13
N LYS A 73 9.27 -17.41 -2.36
CA LYS A 73 8.27 -18.45 -2.16
C LYS A 73 7.36 -18.58 -3.38
N PRO A 74 7.13 -19.79 -3.92
CA PRO A 74 6.18 -19.99 -5.01
C PRO A 74 4.78 -19.49 -4.66
N GLY A 75 4.13 -18.79 -5.59
CA GLY A 75 2.80 -18.21 -5.40
C GLY A 75 2.76 -16.86 -4.70
N VAL A 76 3.92 -16.26 -4.38
CA VAL A 76 4.02 -14.90 -3.83
C VAL A 76 4.76 -14.01 -4.80
N HIS A 77 4.19 -12.84 -5.11
CA HIS A 77 4.83 -11.80 -5.89
C HIS A 77 5.65 -10.90 -4.97
N TYR A 78 6.97 -10.93 -5.12
CA TYR A 78 7.86 -9.99 -4.47
C TYR A 78 8.06 -8.82 -5.43
N THR A 79 7.46 -7.68 -5.12
CA THR A 79 7.38 -6.54 -6.04
C THR A 79 8.31 -5.41 -5.62
N ALA A 80 8.50 -4.44 -6.51
CA ALA A 80 9.22 -3.21 -6.23
C ALA A 80 8.65 -2.05 -7.02
N ILE A 81 8.85 -0.83 -6.52
CA ILE A 81 8.47 0.40 -7.23
C ILE A 81 9.68 1.03 -7.91
N ALA A 82 9.46 1.61 -9.08
CA ALA A 82 10.38 2.54 -9.72
C ALA A 82 9.61 3.80 -10.15
N LEU A 83 10.18 4.98 -9.86
CA LEU A 83 9.51 6.27 -10.13
C LEU A 83 9.95 6.90 -11.46
N ASN A 84 10.95 6.33 -12.13
CA ASN A 84 11.45 6.82 -13.41
C ASN A 84 12.08 5.68 -14.22
N LEU A 85 12.39 5.97 -15.48
CA LEU A 85 12.94 5.01 -16.44
C LEU A 85 14.22 4.32 -15.94
N LYS A 86 15.15 5.08 -15.33
CA LYS A 86 16.40 4.52 -14.78
C LYS A 86 16.15 3.55 -13.63
N GLY A 87 15.13 3.83 -12.82
CA GLY A 87 14.67 2.92 -11.77
C GLY A 87 14.16 1.61 -12.35
N TYR A 88 13.31 1.68 -13.39
CA TYR A 88 12.80 0.49 -14.06
C TYR A 88 13.91 -0.30 -14.76
N GLU A 89 14.87 0.35 -15.41
CA GLU A 89 16.03 -0.31 -16.02
C GLU A 89 16.84 -1.13 -15.01
N ARG A 90 16.94 -0.67 -13.75
CA ARG A 90 17.54 -1.43 -12.66
C ARG A 90 16.64 -2.55 -12.17
N ALA A 91 15.35 -2.26 -12.01
CA ALA A 91 14.36 -3.19 -11.45
C ALA A 91 14.24 -4.48 -12.28
N VAL A 92 14.19 -4.35 -13.61
CA VAL A 92 14.05 -5.50 -14.54
C VAL A 92 15.28 -6.42 -14.58
N GLN A 93 16.40 -6.02 -13.99
CA GLN A 93 17.60 -6.85 -13.87
C GLN A 93 17.57 -7.74 -12.61
N THR A 94 16.58 -7.56 -11.75
CA THR A 94 16.41 -8.30 -10.50
C THR A 94 15.37 -9.41 -10.67
N PRO A 95 15.32 -10.42 -9.77
CA PRO A 95 14.33 -11.48 -9.87
C PRO A 95 12.93 -11.05 -9.41
N LEU A 96 12.73 -9.80 -8.98
CA LEU A 96 11.44 -9.31 -8.48
C LEU A 96 10.39 -9.26 -9.59
N HIS A 97 9.12 -9.39 -9.20
CA HIS A 97 7.98 -9.20 -10.07
C HIS A 97 7.78 -7.69 -10.33
N ILE A 98 8.07 -7.24 -11.55
CA ILE A 98 8.00 -5.83 -11.93
C ILE A 98 6.76 -5.60 -12.80
N THR A 99 5.89 -4.71 -12.34
CA THR A 99 4.77 -4.17 -13.10
C THR A 99 4.88 -2.66 -13.20
N GLY A 100 4.33 -2.10 -14.26
CA GLY A 100 4.20 -0.66 -14.46
C GLY A 100 2.93 -0.13 -13.81
N GLY A 101 3.00 1.10 -13.32
CA GLY A 101 1.85 1.79 -12.76
C GLY A 101 1.73 3.22 -13.28
N LEU A 102 0.50 3.70 -13.37
CA LEU A 102 0.19 5.11 -13.60
C LEU A 102 0.03 5.85 -12.28
N GLN A 103 0.33 7.14 -12.26
CA GLN A 103 0.21 7.99 -11.08
C GLN A 103 -0.23 9.40 -11.44
N MET A 104 -1.03 9.99 -10.55
CA MET A 104 -1.40 11.39 -10.59
C MET A 104 -1.66 11.86 -9.15
N SER A 105 -1.61 13.16 -8.91
CA SER A 105 -1.99 13.74 -7.61
C SER A 105 -3.24 14.59 -7.78
N ALA A 106 -4.23 14.43 -6.91
CA ALA A 106 -5.38 15.33 -6.90
C ALA A 106 -4.96 16.78 -6.58
N SER A 107 -3.87 16.96 -5.84
CA SER A 107 -3.21 18.24 -5.62
C SER A 107 -2.00 18.44 -6.55
N ASN A 108 -2.06 19.47 -7.41
CA ASN A 108 -0.92 19.84 -8.26
C ASN A 108 0.25 20.38 -7.43
N THR A 109 -0.03 21.17 -6.39
CA THR A 109 1.02 21.68 -5.48
C THR A 109 1.74 20.53 -4.79
N PHE A 110 1.03 19.47 -4.37
CA PHE A 110 1.66 18.27 -3.84
C PHE A 110 2.54 17.59 -4.88
N SER A 111 2.04 17.42 -6.12
CA SER A 111 2.82 16.80 -7.21
C SER A 111 4.15 17.51 -7.44
N ILE A 112 4.12 18.85 -7.46
CA ILE A 112 5.32 19.69 -7.63
C ILE A 112 6.28 19.49 -6.45
N HIS A 113 5.80 19.50 -5.20
CA HIS A 113 6.68 19.29 -4.04
C HIS A 113 7.26 17.87 -3.98
N ASN A 114 6.48 16.87 -4.41
CA ASN A 114 6.88 15.47 -4.35
C ASN A 114 7.88 15.10 -5.47
N THR A 115 7.61 15.56 -6.69
CA THR A 115 8.30 15.09 -7.91
C THR A 115 8.91 16.19 -8.78
N ASN A 116 8.77 17.47 -8.40
CA ASN A 116 9.13 18.66 -9.18
C ASN A 116 8.40 18.76 -10.53
N LYS A 117 7.19 18.19 -10.63
CA LYS A 117 6.35 18.21 -11.84
C LYS A 117 4.89 18.44 -11.48
N ASP A 118 4.18 19.19 -12.31
CA ASP A 118 2.72 19.22 -12.26
C ASP A 118 2.10 17.95 -12.90
N ASN A 119 0.78 17.82 -12.87
CA ASN A 119 0.09 16.67 -13.45
C ASN A 119 0.22 16.59 -14.98
N ALA A 120 0.31 17.71 -15.70
CA ALA A 120 0.44 17.69 -17.16
C ALA A 120 1.83 17.17 -17.57
N GLU A 121 2.87 17.64 -16.90
CA GLU A 121 4.24 17.14 -17.05
C GLU A 121 4.35 15.66 -16.65
N THR A 122 3.64 15.26 -15.58
CA THR A 122 3.58 13.87 -15.10
C THR A 122 2.92 12.95 -16.11
N LEU A 123 1.80 13.36 -16.74
CA LEU A 123 1.17 12.60 -17.83
C LEU A 123 2.09 12.47 -19.05
N ALA A 124 2.77 13.54 -19.44
CA ALA A 124 3.72 13.52 -20.54
C ALA A 124 4.91 12.57 -20.28
N GLU A 125 5.37 12.49 -19.02
CA GLU A 125 6.41 11.54 -18.61
C GLU A 125 5.92 10.09 -18.63
N GLN A 126 4.73 9.83 -18.10
CA GLN A 126 4.15 8.49 -18.09
C GLN A 126 3.89 7.96 -19.50
N ARG A 127 3.53 8.82 -20.46
CA ARG A 127 3.43 8.42 -21.87
C ARG A 127 4.74 7.83 -22.41
N ARG A 128 5.88 8.36 -21.98
CA ARG A 128 7.22 7.81 -22.32
C ARG A 128 7.49 6.51 -21.57
N GLN A 129 7.07 6.42 -20.31
CA GLN A 129 7.21 5.19 -19.50
C GLN A 129 6.38 4.04 -20.08
N LEU A 130 5.13 4.29 -20.48
CA LEU A 130 4.25 3.31 -21.13
C LEU A 130 4.85 2.79 -22.45
N ALA A 131 5.47 3.67 -23.25
CA ALA A 131 6.17 3.24 -24.45
C ALA A 131 7.34 2.28 -24.12
N PHE A 132 8.09 2.58 -23.06
CA PHE A 132 9.16 1.70 -22.56
C PHE A 132 8.61 0.38 -22.01
N PHE A 133 7.53 0.39 -21.23
CA PHE A 133 6.91 -0.83 -20.70
C PHE A 133 6.48 -1.76 -21.83
N ARG A 134 5.84 -1.20 -22.87
CA ARG A 134 5.46 -1.95 -24.08
C ARG A 134 6.67 -2.54 -24.81
N GLU A 135 7.76 -1.78 -24.94
CA GLU A 135 9.00 -2.26 -25.57
C GLU A 135 9.65 -3.40 -24.78
N ARG A 136 9.61 -3.34 -23.45
CA ARG A 136 10.22 -4.32 -22.55
C ARG A 136 9.29 -5.48 -22.16
N GLY A 137 8.02 -5.46 -22.59
CA GLY A 137 7.02 -6.46 -22.19
C GLY A 137 6.68 -6.40 -20.70
N ILE A 138 6.82 -5.24 -20.06
CA ILE A 138 6.44 -5.04 -18.65
C ILE A 138 4.92 -4.80 -18.62
N PRO A 139 4.13 -5.63 -17.90
CA PRO A 139 2.69 -5.42 -17.78
C PRO A 139 2.42 -4.14 -17.02
N VAL A 140 1.33 -3.45 -17.37
CA VAL A 140 0.85 -2.28 -16.65
C VAL A 140 -0.54 -2.60 -16.16
N ASP A 141 -0.72 -2.61 -14.85
CA ASP A 141 -1.93 -3.13 -14.22
C ASP A 141 -2.62 -2.14 -13.29
N SER A 142 -1.95 -1.04 -12.91
CA SER A 142 -2.44 -0.21 -11.84
C SER A 142 -2.27 1.28 -12.05
N ALA A 143 -3.10 2.04 -11.34
CA ALA A 143 -3.01 3.48 -11.22
C ALA A 143 -3.13 3.91 -9.76
N ILE A 144 -2.56 5.06 -9.40
CA ILE A 144 -2.72 5.67 -8.08
C ILE A 144 -3.03 7.17 -8.18
N ILE A 145 -4.02 7.62 -7.40
CA ILE A 145 -4.33 9.03 -7.18
C ILE A 145 -3.88 9.42 -5.78
N MET A 146 -2.76 10.14 -5.68
CA MET A 146 -2.27 10.69 -4.43
C MET A 146 -3.13 11.87 -3.96
N THR A 147 -3.16 12.13 -2.66
CA THR A 147 -3.93 13.23 -2.03
C THR A 147 -5.42 13.18 -2.34
N ALA A 148 -5.97 11.99 -2.62
CA ALA A 148 -7.37 11.84 -3.04
C ALA A 148 -8.38 12.35 -2.00
N PHE A 149 -7.98 12.40 -0.72
CA PHE A 149 -8.82 12.83 0.39
C PHE A 149 -8.39 14.16 1.01
N GLY A 150 -7.36 14.81 0.48
CA GLY A 150 -6.87 16.07 1.04
C GLY A 150 -5.38 16.24 0.84
N CYS A 151 -4.93 17.48 1.00
CA CYS A 151 -3.56 17.89 0.82
C CYS A 151 -3.13 18.86 1.92
N ASN A 152 -1.94 18.67 2.48
CA ASN A 152 -1.39 19.60 3.47
C ASN A 152 -0.96 20.95 2.87
N PHE A 153 -0.85 21.07 1.54
CA PHE A 153 -0.50 22.30 0.84
C PHE A 153 -1.72 23.07 0.31
N GLU A 154 -2.70 22.37 -0.26
CA GLU A 154 -3.90 22.97 -0.88
C GLU A 154 -5.16 22.84 -0.02
N GLY A 155 -5.11 22.07 1.06
CA GLY A 155 -6.25 21.82 1.94
C GLY A 155 -7.20 20.76 1.38
N ALA A 156 -8.50 21.07 1.42
CA ALA A 156 -9.53 20.14 1.00
C ALA A 156 -9.49 19.89 -0.51
N ILE A 157 -9.61 18.62 -0.89
CA ILE A 157 -9.71 18.18 -2.29
C ILE A 157 -11.16 17.78 -2.57
N ALA A 158 -11.73 18.32 -3.66
CA ALA A 158 -13.08 18.00 -4.08
C ALA A 158 -13.13 16.59 -4.71
N PRO A 159 -14.16 15.77 -4.44
CA PRO A 159 -14.33 14.45 -5.07
C PRO A 159 -14.27 14.49 -6.61
N GLU A 160 -14.78 15.56 -7.22
CA GLU A 160 -14.75 15.78 -8.66
C GLU A 160 -13.33 15.90 -9.20
N THR A 161 -12.42 16.52 -8.44
CA THR A 161 -11.00 16.58 -8.80
C THR A 161 -10.40 15.19 -8.88
N VAL A 162 -10.74 14.30 -7.93
CA VAL A 162 -10.29 12.90 -7.95
C VAL A 162 -10.83 12.16 -9.17
N ARG A 163 -12.14 12.30 -9.46
CA ARG A 163 -12.77 11.74 -10.65
C ARG A 163 -12.09 12.20 -11.94
N ASP A 164 -11.72 13.48 -12.03
CA ASP A 164 -11.06 14.04 -13.21
C ASP A 164 -9.61 13.52 -13.36
N CYS A 165 -8.92 13.26 -12.25
CA CYS A 165 -7.64 12.55 -12.25
C CYS A 165 -7.79 11.11 -12.76
N VAL A 166 -8.78 10.38 -12.26
CA VAL A 166 -9.11 9.03 -12.74
C VAL A 166 -9.42 9.05 -14.25
N ALA A 167 -10.20 10.03 -14.72
CA ALA A 167 -10.50 10.19 -16.14
C ALA A 167 -9.22 10.32 -16.98
N SER A 168 -8.27 11.11 -16.49
CA SER A 168 -7.00 11.38 -17.19
C SER A 168 -6.12 10.15 -17.28
N LEU A 169 -6.03 9.36 -16.19
CA LEU A 169 -5.24 8.12 -16.19
C LEU A 169 -5.89 7.01 -17.03
N LEU A 170 -7.22 6.90 -17.02
CA LEU A 170 -7.94 5.95 -17.88
C LEU A 170 -7.76 6.30 -19.35
N ALA A 171 -7.89 7.58 -19.72
CA ALA A 171 -7.64 8.02 -21.09
C ALA A 171 -6.20 7.70 -21.54
N LEU A 172 -5.21 7.90 -20.67
CA LEU A 172 -3.82 7.55 -20.96
C LEU A 172 -3.63 6.03 -21.10
N ALA A 173 -4.30 5.21 -20.27
CA ALA A 173 -4.26 3.75 -20.39
C ALA A 173 -4.89 3.27 -21.71
N ASP A 174 -6.04 3.84 -22.08
CA ASP A 174 -6.76 3.52 -23.32
C ASP A 174 -5.94 3.79 -24.58
N GLU A 175 -5.14 4.87 -24.61
CA GLU A 175 -4.24 5.18 -25.72
C GLU A 175 -3.19 4.08 -26.00
N PHE A 176 -2.87 3.28 -24.98
CA PHE A 176 -1.94 2.16 -25.06
C PHE A 176 -2.64 0.80 -25.05
N GLY A 177 -3.98 0.76 -25.03
CA GLY A 177 -4.77 -0.46 -24.96
C GLY A 177 -4.59 -1.22 -23.64
N ILE A 178 -4.33 -0.50 -22.56
CA ILE A 178 -4.09 -1.06 -21.23
C ILE A 178 -5.40 -1.08 -20.45
N THR A 179 -5.74 -2.23 -19.87
CA THR A 179 -6.81 -2.33 -18.87
C THR A 179 -6.19 -2.33 -17.49
N LEU A 180 -6.61 -1.38 -16.64
CA LEU A 180 -6.15 -1.33 -15.26
C LEU A 180 -6.93 -2.33 -14.42
N GLU A 181 -6.21 -3.20 -13.73
CA GLU A 181 -6.74 -4.15 -12.75
C GLU A 181 -6.97 -3.49 -11.39
N ARG A 182 -6.31 -2.34 -11.13
CA ARG A 182 -6.42 -1.63 -9.85
C ARG A 182 -6.25 -0.12 -9.98
N VAL A 183 -7.23 0.66 -9.51
CA VAL A 183 -7.12 2.13 -9.38
C VAL A 183 -7.16 2.51 -7.92
N ARG A 184 -5.99 2.84 -7.36
CA ARG A 184 -5.81 3.18 -5.95
C ARG A 184 -6.17 4.64 -5.69
N LEU A 185 -7.01 4.87 -4.68
CA LEU A 185 -7.27 6.19 -4.13
C LEU A 185 -6.50 6.31 -2.81
N ALA A 186 -5.50 7.19 -2.78
CA ALA A 186 -4.56 7.26 -1.67
C ALA A 186 -4.85 8.43 -0.72
N ASP A 187 -4.98 8.10 0.56
CA ASP A 187 -4.99 9.04 1.67
C ASP A 187 -3.58 9.39 2.13
N THR A 188 -2.81 9.96 1.20
CA THR A 188 -1.35 10.17 1.31
C THR A 188 -0.92 10.92 2.58
N VAL A 189 -1.79 11.75 3.15
CA VAL A 189 -1.49 12.59 4.33
C VAL A 189 -2.48 12.38 5.48
N GLY A 190 -3.27 11.29 5.45
CA GLY A 190 -4.17 10.88 6.54
C GLY A 190 -5.33 11.84 6.80
N TRP A 191 -5.95 12.39 5.76
CA TRP A 191 -7.09 13.31 5.82
C TRP A 191 -8.44 12.60 5.79
N ALA A 192 -8.50 11.36 5.30
CA ALA A 192 -9.77 10.70 5.04
C ALA A 192 -10.59 10.49 6.32
N SER A 193 -11.90 10.62 6.15
CA SER A 193 -12.91 10.23 7.12
C SER A 193 -13.98 9.36 6.45
N PRO A 194 -14.79 8.59 7.20
CA PRO A 194 -15.79 7.69 6.63
C PRO A 194 -16.70 8.34 5.57
N LEU A 195 -17.28 9.51 5.88
CA LEU A 195 -18.14 10.22 4.92
C LEU A 195 -17.37 10.71 3.69
N GLN A 196 -16.09 11.03 3.82
CA GLN A 196 -15.27 11.44 2.69
C GLN A 196 -14.92 10.26 1.79
N VAL A 197 -14.63 9.09 2.37
CA VAL A 197 -14.48 7.84 1.62
C VAL A 197 -15.73 7.58 0.79
N GLN A 198 -16.91 7.67 1.40
CA GLN A 198 -18.18 7.51 0.68
C GLN A 198 -18.34 8.47 -0.48
N ARG A 199 -18.05 9.76 -0.27
CA ARG A 199 -18.16 10.78 -1.32
C ARG A 199 -17.19 10.53 -2.46
N VAL A 200 -15.90 10.33 -2.17
CA VAL A 200 -14.87 10.16 -3.21
C VAL A 200 -15.11 8.87 -4.01
N VAL A 201 -15.32 7.75 -3.33
CA VAL A 201 -15.60 6.46 -4.01
C VAL A 201 -16.92 6.54 -4.79
N GLY A 202 -17.96 7.15 -4.22
CA GLY A 202 -19.24 7.36 -4.87
C GLY A 202 -19.11 8.18 -6.15
N THR A 203 -18.45 9.35 -6.09
CA THR A 203 -18.25 10.23 -7.24
C THR A 203 -17.46 9.58 -8.38
N VAL A 204 -16.49 8.71 -8.08
CA VAL A 204 -15.79 7.94 -9.12
C VAL A 204 -16.73 6.88 -9.73
N ARG A 205 -17.47 6.15 -8.90
CA ARG A 205 -18.37 5.08 -9.36
C ARG A 205 -19.63 5.58 -10.07
N GLU A 206 -20.06 6.81 -9.84
CA GLU A 206 -21.12 7.45 -10.65
C GLU A 206 -20.80 7.44 -12.13
N ARG A 207 -19.50 7.52 -12.48
CA ARG A 207 -19.04 7.49 -13.87
C ARG A 207 -18.50 6.13 -14.31
N TRP A 208 -17.84 5.40 -13.41
CA TRP A 208 -17.33 4.06 -13.70
C TRP A 208 -17.72 3.06 -12.59
N PRO A 209 -18.95 2.51 -12.64
CA PRO A 209 -19.47 1.63 -11.60
C PRO A 209 -18.60 0.38 -11.34
N ASP A 210 -18.03 -0.18 -12.41
CA ASP A 210 -17.27 -1.43 -12.40
C ASP A 210 -15.75 -1.23 -12.32
N LEU A 211 -15.28 0.01 -12.16
CA LEU A 211 -13.84 0.27 -12.07
C LEU A 211 -13.27 -0.41 -10.80
N PRO A 212 -12.21 -1.23 -10.91
CA PRO A 212 -11.65 -1.93 -9.77
C PRO A 212 -10.88 -0.94 -8.88
N LEU A 213 -11.60 -0.32 -7.96
CA LEU A 213 -11.06 0.62 -7.00
C LEU A 213 -10.38 -0.11 -5.84
N SER A 214 -9.25 0.45 -5.41
CA SER A 214 -8.48 0.02 -4.23
C SER A 214 -8.21 1.22 -3.34
N LEU A 215 -8.08 1.01 -2.03
CA LEU A 215 -7.75 2.09 -1.10
C LEU A 215 -6.37 1.92 -0.49
N HIS A 216 -5.61 3.01 -0.50
CA HIS A 216 -4.35 3.16 0.23
C HIS A 216 -4.59 4.17 1.35
N LEU A 217 -4.75 3.68 2.59
CA LEU A 217 -5.19 4.49 3.72
C LEU A 217 -4.08 4.70 4.72
N HIS A 218 -3.95 5.93 5.18
CA HIS A 218 -3.09 6.26 6.31
C HIS A 218 -3.90 6.41 7.60
N ASP A 219 -3.28 6.08 8.73
CA ASP A 219 -3.86 6.19 10.07
C ASP A 219 -3.30 7.38 10.88
N THR A 220 -2.74 8.38 10.19
CA THR A 220 -2.14 9.58 10.80
C THR A 220 -3.03 10.27 11.85
N ARG A 221 -4.36 10.15 11.71
CA ARG A 221 -5.37 10.76 12.60
C ARG A 221 -6.32 9.74 13.25
N GLY A 222 -5.99 8.44 13.22
CA GLY A 222 -6.78 7.39 13.86
C GLY A 222 -8.10 7.04 13.16
N THR A 223 -8.23 7.39 11.88
CA THR A 223 -9.44 7.13 11.07
C THR A 223 -9.27 5.97 10.09
N GLY A 224 -8.07 5.40 9.96
CA GLY A 224 -7.70 4.47 8.90
C GLY A 224 -8.57 3.21 8.85
N LEU A 225 -8.75 2.50 9.96
CA LEU A 225 -9.62 1.30 9.99
C LEU A 225 -11.10 1.64 9.83
N ALA A 226 -11.56 2.80 10.32
CA ALA A 226 -12.94 3.25 10.10
C ALA A 226 -13.20 3.56 8.62
N ASN A 227 -12.19 4.12 7.94
CA ASN A 227 -12.20 4.35 6.50
C ASN A 227 -12.20 3.03 5.72
N ALA A 228 -11.39 2.05 6.15
CA ALA A 228 -11.37 0.71 5.55
C ALA A 228 -12.73 0.00 5.71
N LEU A 229 -13.32 0.01 6.90
CA LEU A 229 -14.68 -0.50 7.14
C LEU A 229 -15.70 0.16 6.22
N THR A 230 -15.62 1.47 6.06
CA THR A 230 -16.52 2.20 5.16
C THR A 230 -16.34 1.78 3.70
N ALA A 231 -15.09 1.60 3.25
CA ALA A 231 -14.80 1.09 1.92
C ALA A 231 -15.32 -0.35 1.72
N LEU A 232 -15.19 -1.23 2.72
CA LEU A 232 -15.76 -2.58 2.71
C LEU A 232 -17.29 -2.54 2.57
N GLN A 233 -17.97 -1.65 3.30
CA GLN A 233 -19.43 -1.44 3.18
C GLN A 233 -19.85 -0.92 1.80
N MET A 234 -18.94 -0.30 1.06
CA MET A 234 -19.15 0.07 -0.33
C MET A 234 -18.75 -1.05 -1.30
N GLY A 235 -18.30 -2.21 -0.83
CA GLY A 235 -17.87 -3.32 -1.68
C GLY A 235 -16.47 -3.14 -2.30
N ILE A 236 -15.60 -2.32 -1.72
CA ILE A 236 -14.16 -2.34 -2.05
C ILE A 236 -13.54 -3.59 -1.45
N THR A 237 -12.73 -4.30 -2.24
CA THR A 237 -12.11 -5.58 -1.84
C THR A 237 -10.59 -5.57 -1.90
N ASP A 238 -9.97 -4.45 -2.25
CA ASP A 238 -8.53 -4.34 -2.49
C ASP A 238 -7.98 -3.17 -1.68
N PHE A 239 -6.94 -3.45 -0.88
CA PHE A 239 -6.36 -2.51 0.07
C PHE A 239 -4.85 -2.61 0.10
N ASP A 240 -4.18 -1.47 0.19
CA ASP A 240 -2.79 -1.41 0.62
C ASP A 240 -2.74 -1.26 2.15
N SER A 241 -1.77 -1.91 2.78
CA SER A 241 -1.49 -1.76 4.21
C SER A 241 -0.02 -2.04 4.50
N SER A 242 0.41 -1.79 5.74
CA SER A 242 1.79 -2.00 6.15
C SER A 242 1.85 -2.73 7.48
N CYS A 243 2.64 -3.80 7.56
CA CYS A 243 2.79 -4.58 8.78
C CYS A 243 3.34 -3.69 9.91
N ALA A 244 2.73 -3.78 11.10
CA ALA A 244 2.99 -2.92 12.25
C ALA A 244 2.71 -1.42 12.00
N GLY A 245 2.03 -1.04 10.90
CA GLY A 245 1.77 0.35 10.53
C GLY A 245 3.03 1.11 10.13
N LEU A 246 4.05 0.39 9.64
CA LEU A 246 5.33 0.94 9.23
C LEU A 246 5.17 1.91 8.03
N GLY A 247 6.07 2.88 7.92
CA GLY A 247 6.08 3.82 6.81
C GLY A 247 5.30 5.11 7.07
N GLY A 248 4.88 5.77 5.99
CA GLY A 248 4.20 7.05 6.03
C GLY A 248 4.77 8.08 5.06
N CYS A 249 4.14 9.25 5.04
CA CYS A 249 4.49 10.32 4.10
C CYS A 249 5.34 11.39 4.79
N PRO A 250 6.53 11.75 4.25
CA PRO A 250 7.35 12.84 4.78
C PRO A 250 6.61 14.18 4.82
N PHE A 251 5.61 14.34 3.94
CA PHE A 251 4.78 15.53 3.82
C PHE A 251 3.55 15.52 4.73
N ALA A 252 3.36 14.49 5.56
CA ALA A 252 2.24 14.40 6.50
C ALA A 252 2.29 15.48 7.60
N GLY A 253 3.45 16.12 7.80
CA GLY A 253 3.60 17.29 8.68
C GLY A 253 3.63 16.96 10.19
N HIS A 254 3.62 15.68 10.56
CA HIS A 254 3.60 15.22 11.94
C HIS A 254 4.77 14.27 12.21
N LYS A 255 5.34 14.34 13.42
CA LYS A 255 6.38 13.40 13.89
C LYS A 255 5.72 12.32 14.76
N GLY A 256 5.94 11.04 14.43
CA GLY A 256 5.52 9.90 15.26
C GLY A 256 4.06 9.48 15.14
N ALA A 257 3.29 10.05 14.20
CA ALA A 257 1.98 9.53 13.83
C ALA A 257 2.15 8.33 12.87
N ALA A 258 1.25 7.35 12.95
CA ALA A 258 1.22 6.21 12.04
C ALA A 258 1.12 6.69 10.59
N GLY A 259 1.85 6.01 9.69
CA GLY A 259 1.71 6.17 8.25
C GLY A 259 0.50 5.39 7.77
N ASN A 260 0.74 4.24 7.15
CA ASN A 260 -0.28 3.32 6.67
C ASN A 260 -1.12 2.70 7.78
N ILE A 261 -2.31 2.21 7.43
CA ILE A 261 -3.04 1.26 8.30
C ILE A 261 -2.23 -0.02 8.51
N CYS A 262 -2.32 -0.59 9.71
CA CYS A 262 -1.59 -1.80 10.07
C CYS A 262 -2.22 -3.03 9.40
N THR A 263 -1.42 -3.85 8.72
CA THR A 263 -1.88 -5.07 8.05
C THR A 263 -2.57 -6.02 9.04
N GLU A 264 -1.99 -6.25 10.21
CA GLU A 264 -2.54 -7.14 11.23
C GLU A 264 -3.84 -6.61 11.86
N ASP A 265 -3.99 -5.30 11.97
CA ASP A 265 -5.21 -4.69 12.49
C ASP A 265 -6.35 -4.82 11.47
N LEU A 266 -6.05 -4.65 10.17
CA LEU A 266 -7.01 -4.87 9.08
C LEU A 266 -7.40 -6.34 8.96
N VAL A 267 -6.44 -7.27 9.01
CA VAL A 267 -6.69 -8.72 8.96
C VAL A 267 -7.55 -9.17 10.13
N PHE A 268 -7.21 -8.72 11.35
CA PHE A 268 -8.04 -8.98 12.53
C PHE A 268 -9.47 -8.50 12.32
N MET A 269 -9.68 -7.24 11.92
CA MET A 269 -11.01 -6.70 11.69
C MET A 269 -11.77 -7.52 10.63
N ALA A 270 -11.12 -7.86 9.52
CA ALA A 270 -11.71 -8.67 8.46
C ALA A 270 -12.14 -10.06 8.97
N HIS A 271 -11.25 -10.79 9.63
CA HIS A 271 -11.55 -12.12 10.19
C HIS A 271 -12.69 -12.08 11.19
N GLU A 272 -12.70 -11.10 12.09
CA GLU A 272 -13.74 -10.92 13.11
C GLU A 272 -15.10 -10.55 12.50
N MET A 273 -15.10 -9.95 11.32
CA MET A 273 -16.29 -9.67 10.52
C MET A 273 -16.70 -10.82 9.59
N GLY A 274 -15.96 -11.94 9.60
CA GLY A 274 -16.22 -13.09 8.74
C GLY A 274 -15.79 -12.90 7.28
N ILE A 275 -14.86 -11.98 7.02
CA ILE A 275 -14.30 -11.70 5.70
C ILE A 275 -12.99 -12.48 5.55
N GLU A 276 -12.87 -13.27 4.49
CA GLU A 276 -11.65 -14.03 4.20
C GLU A 276 -10.52 -13.12 3.69
N THR A 277 -9.30 -13.37 4.13
CA THR A 277 -8.09 -12.72 3.60
C THR A 277 -7.09 -13.73 3.03
N GLY A 278 -7.13 -14.98 3.49
CA GLY A 278 -6.11 -15.99 3.22
C GLY A 278 -4.81 -15.81 4.03
N ILE A 279 -4.79 -14.84 4.95
CA ILE A 279 -3.62 -14.50 5.77
C ILE A 279 -3.77 -15.13 7.17
N ASP A 280 -2.71 -15.78 7.65
CA ASP A 280 -2.53 -16.22 9.03
C ASP A 280 -2.17 -15.02 9.91
N LEU A 281 -3.13 -14.64 10.76
CA LEU A 281 -2.99 -13.50 11.66
C LEU A 281 -1.90 -13.73 12.73
N ASP A 282 -1.75 -14.94 13.25
CA ASP A 282 -0.77 -15.21 14.31
C ASP A 282 0.65 -15.13 13.74
N ALA A 283 0.87 -15.65 12.52
CA ALA A 283 2.15 -15.48 11.81
C ALA A 283 2.45 -14.00 11.48
N LEU A 284 1.42 -13.22 11.10
CA LEU A 284 1.57 -11.80 10.81
C LEU A 284 1.89 -10.97 12.07
N ILE A 285 1.32 -11.32 13.23
CA ILE A 285 1.67 -10.74 14.52
C ILE A 285 3.16 -10.93 14.83
N GLU A 286 3.72 -12.11 14.56
CA GLU A 286 5.16 -12.35 14.73
C GLU A 286 6.01 -11.52 13.77
N CYS A 287 5.54 -11.29 12.53
CA CYS A 287 6.20 -10.38 11.59
C CYS A 287 6.19 -8.93 12.14
N ALA A 288 5.06 -8.47 12.68
CA ALA A 288 4.94 -7.13 13.26
C ALA A 288 5.89 -6.92 14.45
N ARG A 289 6.02 -7.92 15.33
CA ARG A 289 7.00 -7.90 16.44
C ARG A 289 8.44 -7.94 15.94
N MET A 290 8.71 -8.71 14.89
CA MET A 290 10.03 -8.80 14.27
C MET A 290 10.48 -7.43 13.76
N ILE A 291 9.62 -6.72 13.04
CA ILE A 291 10.00 -5.44 12.45
C ILE A 291 10.14 -4.33 13.50
N GLU A 292 9.30 -4.32 14.54
CA GLU A 292 9.48 -3.43 15.70
C GLU A 292 10.86 -3.63 16.35
N ALA A 293 11.27 -4.88 16.53
CA ALA A 293 12.60 -5.21 17.06
C ALA A 293 13.75 -4.78 16.12
N ILE A 294 13.56 -4.89 14.80
CA ILE A 294 14.55 -4.46 13.80
C ILE A 294 14.74 -2.94 13.81
N VAL A 295 13.64 -2.17 13.82
CA VAL A 295 13.71 -0.69 13.78
C VAL A 295 14.07 -0.10 15.15
N GLY A 296 13.87 -0.84 16.23
CA GLY A 296 14.35 -0.49 17.56
C GLY A 296 13.55 0.61 18.25
N HIS A 297 12.32 0.87 17.82
CA HIS A 297 11.38 1.77 18.47
C HIS A 297 9.95 1.23 18.36
N PRO A 298 9.03 1.67 19.25
CA PRO A 298 7.64 1.22 19.20
C PRO A 298 6.96 1.53 17.87
N LEU A 299 6.14 0.60 17.41
CA LEU A 299 5.30 0.75 16.21
C LEU A 299 3.81 0.82 16.59
N PRO A 300 2.95 1.44 15.75
CA PRO A 300 1.57 1.76 16.13
C PRO A 300 0.61 0.55 16.17
N GLY A 301 1.00 -0.60 15.61
CA GLY A 301 0.22 -1.83 15.51
C GLY A 301 -0.48 -2.22 16.81
N LYS A 302 -1.80 -2.42 16.79
CA LYS A 302 -2.55 -2.75 18.01
C LYS A 302 -2.57 -4.25 18.25
N ILE A 303 -2.79 -5.02 17.20
CA ILE A 303 -2.99 -6.47 17.29
C ILE A 303 -1.68 -7.19 17.59
N MET A 304 -0.51 -6.63 17.24
CA MET A 304 0.77 -7.19 17.66
C MET A 304 0.94 -7.23 19.20
N HIS A 305 0.27 -6.34 19.93
CA HIS A 305 0.23 -6.33 21.40
C HIS A 305 -1.02 -7.02 21.96
N GLY A 306 -2.18 -6.84 21.33
CA GLY A 306 -3.46 -7.42 21.78
C GLY A 306 -3.56 -8.94 21.56
N GLY A 307 -2.91 -9.45 20.52
CA GLY A 307 -3.01 -10.83 20.06
C GLY A 307 -4.35 -11.15 19.38
N SER A 308 -4.44 -12.34 18.78
CA SER A 308 -5.67 -12.88 18.21
C SER A 308 -6.67 -13.32 19.30
N LEU A 309 -7.95 -13.48 18.92
CA LEU A 309 -8.99 -14.03 19.80
C LEU A 309 -9.00 -15.56 19.88
N THR A 310 -8.18 -16.26 19.08
CA THR A 310 -8.16 -17.72 18.97
C THR A 310 -8.02 -18.39 20.34
N LYS A 311 -7.10 -17.92 21.19
CA LYS A 311 -6.86 -18.45 22.53
C LYS A 311 -8.03 -18.28 23.50
N TYR A 312 -8.91 -17.30 23.29
CA TYR A 312 -10.08 -17.05 24.14
C TYR A 312 -11.33 -17.79 23.64
N ARG A 313 -11.35 -18.20 22.36
CA ARG A 313 -12.43 -18.97 21.75
C ARG A 313 -12.35 -20.46 22.02
N GLN A 314 -11.15 -20.96 22.33
CA GLN A 314 -11.01 -22.32 22.84
C GLN A 314 -11.61 -22.34 24.25
N PRO A 315 -12.74 -23.05 24.50
CA PRO A 315 -13.19 -23.24 25.86
C PRO A 315 -12.06 -23.90 26.63
N ALA A 316 -11.79 -23.46 27.85
CA ALA A 316 -10.80 -24.06 28.72
C ALA A 316 -11.05 -25.57 28.86
N LEU A 317 -10.45 -26.36 27.98
CA LEU A 317 -10.39 -27.80 28.11
C LEU A 317 -9.31 -28.06 29.17
N ALA A 318 -9.74 -28.68 30.27
CA ALA A 318 -8.95 -29.12 31.42
C ALA A 318 -8.69 -28.10 32.55
N GLY A 319 -9.78 -27.65 33.17
CA GLY A 319 -9.87 -27.51 34.64
C GLY A 319 -10.70 -28.66 35.23
N ALA A 320 -10.40 -29.90 34.85
CA ALA A 320 -11.05 -31.10 35.36
C ALA A 320 -10.02 -32.23 35.49
N ALA A 321 -9.11 -32.08 36.45
CA ALA A 321 -8.40 -33.20 37.09
C ALA A 321 -7.76 -32.71 38.41
N ALA A 322 -8.32 -33.21 39.51
CA ALA A 322 -7.85 -33.23 40.90
C ALA A 322 -7.74 -31.90 41.66
#